data_AF-A0A1G2ANX8-F1
#
_entry.id   AF-A0A1G2ANX8-F1
#
_cell.length_a   1.000
_cell.length_b   1.000
_cell.length_c   1.000
_cell.angle_alpha   90.00
_cell.angle_beta   90.00
_cell.angle_gamma   90.00
#
_symmetry.space_group_name_H-M   'P 1'
#
loop_
_entity.id
_entity.type
_entity.pdbx_description
1 polymer ?
#
loop_
_entity_poly.entity_id
_entity_poly.type
_entity_poly.pdbx_seq_one_letter_code
_entity_poly.pdbx_strand_id
1 'polypeptide(L)'
;MAMLPPLLESFINDLLVEAHLESMPDDVKEAYTIKVAEAIEKRLGLESLKVLQKKDIQEMNQRMTDGKLADSEAMFAFFQEKISDFDAFLARILLEFRKDFVQSAQQARNIQKTSS
;
A
#
# COMPACT_ATOMS: atom_id res chain seq x y z
N MET A 1 0.09 -17.60 4.27
CA MET A 1 -0.18 -16.28 4.87
C MET A 1 0.82 -15.33 4.23
N ALA A 2 0.37 -14.36 3.44
CA ALA A 2 1.29 -13.36 2.89
C ALA A 2 1.78 -12.52 4.08
N MET A 3 3.09 -12.59 4.36
CA MET A 3 3.68 -11.82 5.45
C MET A 3 3.86 -10.40 4.93
N LEU A 4 3.23 -9.43 5.59
CA LEU A 4 3.42 -8.03 5.24
C LEU A 4 4.89 -7.64 5.51
N PRO A 5 5.54 -6.87 4.63
CA PRO A 5 6.82 -6.26 4.94
C PRO A 5 6.73 -5.50 6.28
N PRO A 6 7.69 -5.67 7.21
CA PRO A 6 7.63 -5.05 8.54
C PRO A 6 7.42 -3.52 8.52
N LEU A 7 7.95 -2.86 7.49
CA LEU A 7 7.76 -1.42 7.27
C LEU A 7 6.30 -1.05 7.01
N LEU A 8 5.57 -1.86 6.22
CA LEU A 8 4.16 -1.62 5.91
C LEU A 8 3.28 -1.87 7.13
N GLU A 9 3.58 -2.90 7.91
CA GLU A 9 2.85 -3.17 9.15
C GLU A 9 2.96 -2.01 10.16
N SER A 10 4.16 -1.47 10.37
CA SER A 10 4.36 -0.29 11.22
C SER A 10 3.60 0.93 10.69
N PHE A 11 3.71 1.20 9.40
CA PHE A 11 3.02 2.34 8.77
C PHE A 11 1.50 2.25 8.92
N ILE A 12 0.92 1.06 8.72
CA ILE A 12 -0.53 0.86 8.84
C ILE A 12 -0.97 1.06 10.29
N ASN A 13 -0.22 0.56 11.27
CA ASN A 13 -0.54 0.78 12.68
C ASN A 13 -0.57 2.28 13.03
N ASP A 14 0.42 3.05 12.59
CA ASP A 14 0.45 4.51 12.80
C ASP A 14 -0.77 5.19 12.15
N LEU A 15 -1.13 4.77 10.94
CA LEU A 15 -2.25 5.29 10.18
C LEU A 15 -3.61 4.99 10.85
N LEU A 16 -3.77 3.83 11.49
CA LEU A 16 -4.96 3.51 12.28
C LEU A 16 -5.07 4.37 13.54
N VAL A 17 -3.95 4.60 14.25
CA VAL A 17 -3.91 5.48 15.42
C VAL A 17 -4.30 6.91 15.04
N GLU A 18 -3.77 7.42 13.94
CA GLU A 18 -4.09 8.78 13.47
C GLU A 18 -5.54 8.94 13.00
N ALA A 19 -6.14 7.87 12.49
CA ALA A 19 -7.53 7.85 12.13
C ALA A 19 -8.48 7.65 13.34
N HIS A 20 -7.93 7.45 14.54
CA HIS A 20 -8.66 7.07 15.76
C HIS A 20 -9.42 5.74 15.62
N LEU A 21 -8.77 4.75 14.99
CA LEU A 21 -9.29 3.41 14.74
C LEU A 21 -8.52 2.34 15.54
N GLU A 22 -7.62 2.72 16.44
CA GLU A 22 -6.80 1.81 17.22
C GLU A 22 -7.60 0.93 18.20
N SER A 23 -8.80 1.37 18.59
CA SER A 23 -9.68 0.67 19.53
C SER A 23 -10.57 -0.41 18.88
N MET A 24 -10.31 -0.76 17.62
CA MET A 24 -11.03 -1.85 16.95
C MET A 24 -10.70 -3.20 17.61
N PRO A 25 -11.64 -4.16 17.63
CA PRO A 25 -11.37 -5.54 18.01
C PRO A 25 -10.21 -6.14 17.18
N ASP A 26 -9.40 -7.01 17.78
CA ASP A 26 -8.17 -7.52 17.14
C ASP A 26 -8.44 -8.26 15.83
N ASP A 27 -9.52 -9.03 15.74
CA ASP A 27 -9.96 -9.74 14.53
C ASP A 27 -10.38 -8.77 13.40
N VAL A 28 -11.07 -7.69 13.77
CA VAL A 28 -11.44 -6.62 12.85
C VAL A 28 -10.21 -5.84 12.42
N LYS A 29 -9.29 -5.55 13.35
CA LYS A 29 -8.05 -4.83 13.09
C LYS A 29 -7.14 -5.61 12.14
N GLU A 30 -6.97 -6.91 12.35
CA GLU A 30 -6.18 -7.77 11.47
C GLU A 30 -6.75 -7.76 10.04
N ALA A 31 -8.06 -8.01 9.89
CA ALA A 31 -8.72 -8.00 8.58
C ALA A 31 -8.64 -6.62 7.91
N TYR A 32 -8.71 -5.55 8.69
CA TYR A 32 -8.61 -4.19 8.18
C TYR A 32 -7.18 -3.84 7.77
N THR A 33 -6.18 -4.23 8.55
CA THR A 33 -4.75 -4.07 8.22
C THR A 33 -4.42 -4.76 6.90
N ILE A 34 -4.90 -5.98 6.68
CA ILE A 34 -4.72 -6.69 5.41
C ILE A 34 -5.29 -5.87 4.24
N LYS A 35 -6.52 -5.36 4.37
CA LYS A 35 -7.15 -4.54 3.31
C LYS A 35 -6.40 -3.24 3.04
N VAL A 36 -5.89 -2.59 4.07
CA VAL A 36 -5.09 -1.37 3.91
C VAL A 36 -3.79 -1.69 3.20
N ALA A 37 -3.12 -2.79 3.56
CA ALA A 37 -1.92 -3.24 2.88
C ALA A 37 -2.17 -3.54 1.39
N GLU A 38 -3.21 -4.29 1.06
CA GLU A 38 -3.61 -4.57 -0.33
C GLU A 38 -3.85 -3.28 -1.12
N ALA A 39 -4.47 -2.26 -0.49
CA ALA A 39 -4.70 -0.96 -1.11
C ALA A 39 -3.39 -0.20 -1.38
N ILE A 40 -2.43 -0.26 -0.44
CA ILE A 40 -1.09 0.33 -0.60
C ILE A 40 -0.34 -0.39 -1.72
N GLU A 41 -0.31 -1.73 -1.71
CA GLU A 41 0.36 -2.54 -2.74
C GLU A 41 -0.21 -2.25 -4.13
N LYS A 42 -1.54 -2.16 -4.26
CA LYS A 42 -2.19 -1.79 -5.51
C LYS A 42 -1.78 -0.39 -5.97
N ARG A 43 -1.75 0.60 -5.06
CA ARG A 43 -1.31 1.96 -5.40
C ARG A 43 0.15 1.97 -5.84
N LEU A 44 1.02 1.27 -5.11
CA LEU A 44 2.43 1.11 -5.47
C LEU A 44 2.57 0.52 -6.87
N GLY A 45 1.88 -0.59 -7.16
CA GLY A 45 1.90 -1.20 -8.50
C GLY A 45 1.47 -0.22 -9.60
N LEU A 46 0.38 0.51 -9.40
CA LEU A 46 -0.12 1.49 -10.37
C LEU A 46 0.84 2.66 -10.59
N GLU A 47 1.41 3.22 -9.52
CA GLU A 47 2.37 4.31 -9.62
C GLU A 47 3.69 3.82 -10.24
N SER A 48 4.15 2.61 -9.89
CA SER A 48 5.34 1.99 -10.47
C SER A 48 5.19 1.85 -11.99
N LEU A 49 4.04 1.39 -12.47
CA LEU A 49 3.77 1.27 -13.91
C LEU A 49 3.84 2.60 -14.67
N LYS A 50 3.62 3.75 -14.01
CA LYS A 50 3.72 5.07 -14.64
C LYS A 50 5.17 5.52 -14.85
N VAL A 51 6.10 5.01 -14.04
CA VAL A 51 7.51 5.41 -14.08
C VAL A 51 8.40 4.39 -14.79
N LEU A 52 7.96 3.13 -14.88
CA LEU A 52 8.65 2.09 -15.62
C LEU A 52 8.71 2.43 -17.11
N GLN A 53 9.86 2.17 -17.74
CA GLN A 53 9.99 2.30 -19.18
C GLN A 53 9.32 1.11 -19.88
N LYS A 54 9.03 1.26 -21.18
CA LYS A 54 8.43 0.19 -21.99
C LYS A 54 9.21 -1.13 -21.91
N LYS A 55 10.55 -1.07 -21.88
CA LYS A 55 11.42 -2.24 -21.75
C LYS A 55 11.24 -2.93 -20.39
N ASP A 56 11.07 -2.16 -19.32
CA ASP A 56 10.92 -2.69 -17.97
C ASP A 56 9.54 -3.34 -17.81
N ILE A 57 8.50 -2.77 -18.43
CA ILE A 57 7.15 -3.37 -18.49
C ILE A 57 7.17 -4.70 -19.25
N GLN A 58 7.90 -4.78 -20.37
CA GLN A 58 8.06 -6.04 -21.10
C GLN A 58 8.77 -7.10 -20.26
N GLU A 59 9.84 -6.71 -19.56
CA GLU A 59 10.57 -7.59 -18.65
C GLU A 59 9.70 -8.05 -17.49
N MET A 60 8.91 -7.15 -16.90
CA MET A 60 7.94 -7.47 -15.85
C MET A 60 6.94 -8.53 -16.34
N ASN A 61 6.32 -8.33 -17.50
CA ASN A 61 5.37 -9.28 -18.07
C ASN A 61 5.99 -10.65 -18.34
N GLN A 62 7.25 -10.69 -18.79
CA GLN A 62 7.98 -11.95 -18.98
C GLN A 62 8.24 -12.63 -17.63
N ARG A 63 8.77 -11.90 -16.64
CA ARG A 63 9.06 -12.44 -15.31
C ARG A 63 7.78 -12.91 -14.59
N MET A 64 6.64 -12.26 -14.80
CA MET A 64 5.33 -12.72 -14.31
C MET A 64 4.91 -14.03 -14.98
N THR A 65 5.05 -14.13 -16.31
CA THR A 65 4.73 -15.35 -17.07
C THR A 65 5.61 -16.53 -16.66
N ASP A 66 6.88 -16.27 -16.37
CA ASP A 66 7.84 -17.26 -15.85
C ASP A 66 7.59 -17.63 -14.38
N GLY A 67 6.63 -17.00 -13.70
CA GLY A 67 6.36 -17.20 -12.27
C GLY A 67 7.43 -16.61 -11.33
N LYS A 68 8.34 -15.76 -11.83
CA LYS A 68 9.41 -15.12 -11.04
C LYS A 68 8.93 -13.90 -10.25
N LEU A 69 7.70 -13.45 -10.49
CA LEU A 69 7.02 -12.37 -9.78
C LEU A 69 5.68 -12.87 -9.22
N ALA A 70 5.72 -14.03 -8.55
CA ALA A 70 4.53 -14.73 -8.06
C ALA A 70 3.96 -14.16 -6.76
N ASP A 71 4.73 -13.36 -6.03
CA ASP A 71 4.35 -12.77 -4.75
C ASP A 71 4.73 -11.28 -4.64
N SER A 72 4.21 -10.63 -3.60
CA SER A 72 4.43 -9.20 -3.34
C SER A 72 5.89 -8.86 -3.07
N GLU A 73 6.67 -9.78 -2.48
CA GLU A 73 8.10 -9.56 -2.20
C GLU A 73 8.92 -9.52 -3.49
N ALA A 74 8.72 -10.47 -4.38
CA ALA A 74 9.36 -10.52 -5.69
C ALA A 74 8.97 -9.31 -6.55
N MET A 75 7.70 -8.90 -6.51
CA MET A 75 7.23 -7.68 -7.17
C MET A 75 7.91 -6.42 -6.61
N PHE A 76 8.01 -6.31 -5.29
CA PHE A 76 8.67 -5.18 -4.64
C PHE A 76 10.16 -5.10 -4.99
N ALA A 77 10.86 -6.24 -4.95
CA ALA A 77 12.27 -6.34 -5.33
C ALA A 77 12.48 -5.92 -6.80
N PHE A 78 11.58 -6.30 -7.70
CA PHE A 78 11.62 -5.85 -9.08
C PHE A 78 11.47 -4.33 -9.21
N PHE A 79 10.53 -3.72 -8.49
CA PHE A 79 10.39 -2.27 -8.51
C PHE A 79 11.61 -1.55 -7.94
N GLN A 80 12.19 -2.08 -6.86
CA GLN A 80 13.43 -1.55 -6.29
C GLN A 80 14.62 -1.67 -7.26
N GLU A 81 14.67 -2.72 -8.09
CA GLU A 81 15.68 -2.90 -9.14
C GLU A 81 15.53 -1.85 -10.26
N LYS A 82 14.30 -1.52 -10.66
CA LYS A 82 14.01 -0.72 -11.87
C LYS A 82 13.79 0.77 -11.61
N ILE A 83 13.32 1.14 -10.43
CA ILE A 83 12.97 2.53 -10.11
C ILE A 83 14.15 3.16 -9.36
N SER A 84 14.76 4.19 -9.95
CA SER A 84 15.79 4.98 -9.26
C SER A 84 15.19 5.71 -8.06
N ASP A 85 15.96 5.81 -6.97
CA ASP A 85 15.53 6.39 -5.70
C ASP A 85 14.20 5.79 -5.18
N PHE A 86 14.08 4.47 -5.28
CA PHE A 86 12.86 3.74 -4.93
C PHE A 86 12.35 4.04 -3.51
N ASP A 87 13.25 4.22 -2.54
CA ASP A 87 12.86 4.58 -1.16
C ASP A 87 12.12 5.92 -1.10
N ALA A 88 12.60 6.93 -1.83
CA ALA A 88 11.94 8.24 -1.90
C ALA A 88 10.60 8.14 -2.66
N PHE A 89 10.56 7.33 -3.71
CA PHE A 89 9.34 7.03 -4.46
C PHE A 89 8.27 6.37 -3.58
N LEU A 90 8.65 5.33 -2.83
CA LEU A 90 7.78 4.63 -1.88
C LEU A 90 7.30 5.57 -0.77
N ALA A 91 8.20 6.35 -0.17
CA ALA A 91 7.86 7.31 0.88
C ALA A 91 6.80 8.33 0.39
N ARG A 92 6.92 8.82 -0.84
CA ARG A 92 5.93 9.71 -1.44
C ARG A 92 4.56 9.05 -1.56
N ILE A 93 4.51 7.81 -2.06
CA ILE A 93 3.26 7.06 -2.21
C ILE A 93 2.58 6.84 -0.86
N LEU A 94 3.35 6.43 0.16
CA LEU A 94 2.85 6.23 1.52
C LEU A 94 2.34 7.53 2.12
N LEU A 95 3.05 8.65 1.93
CA LEU A 95 2.63 9.95 2.44
C LEU A 95 1.34 10.46 1.79
N GLU A 96 1.21 10.30 0.47
CA GLU A 96 -0.04 10.62 -0.23
C GLU A 96 -1.18 9.71 0.21
N PHE A 97 -0.93 8.40 0.33
CA PHE A 97 -1.92 7.44 0.81
C PHE A 97 -2.41 7.79 2.22
N ARG A 98 -1.50 8.12 3.14
CA ARG A 98 -1.82 8.56 4.50
C ARG A 98 -2.74 9.77 4.50
N LYS A 99 -2.42 10.77 3.69
CA LYS A 99 -3.25 11.98 3.56
C LYS A 99 -4.66 11.63 3.09
N ASP A 100 -4.79 10.86 2.02
CA ASP A 100 -6.08 10.48 1.44
C ASP A 100 -6.90 9.63 2.42
N PHE A 101 -6.24 8.71 3.12
CA PHE A 101 -6.87 7.83 4.11
C PHE A 101 -7.42 8.63 5.30
N VAL A 102 -6.60 9.47 5.93
CA VAL A 102 -7.00 10.27 7.09
C VAL A 102 -8.13 11.24 6.71
N GLN A 103 -8.05 11.87 5.54
CA GLN A 103 -9.12 12.74 5.04
C GLN A 103 -10.43 11.98 4.84
N SER A 104 -10.37 10.79 4.25
CA SER A 104 -11.55 9.94 4.03
C SER A 104 -12.17 9.49 5.35
N ALA A 105 -11.34 9.09 6.33
CA ALA A 105 -11.79 8.70 7.66
C ALA A 105 -12.46 9.87 8.40
N GLN A 106 -11.89 11.08 8.34
CA GLN A 106 -12.48 12.28 8.92
C GLN A 106 -13.81 12.65 8.28
N GLN A 107 -13.92 12.57 6.94
CA GLN A 107 -15.16 12.85 6.22
C GLN A 107 -16.27 11.85 6.58
N ALA A 108 -15.95 10.56 6.63
CA ALA A 108 -16.91 9.53 7.02
C ALA A 108 -17.48 9.78 8.43
N ARG A 109 -16.65 10.24 9.37
CA ARG A 109 -17.08 10.61 10.73
C ARG A 109 -17.97 11.87 10.74
N ASN A 110 -17.70 12.85 9.89
CA ASN A 110 -18.49 14.07 9.81
C ASN A 110 -19.89 13.83 9.23
N ILE A 111 -20.01 12.95 8.23
CA ILE A 111 -21.30 12.57 7.63
C ILE A 111 -22.22 11.85 8.64
N GLN A 112 -21.64 11.03 9.53
CA GLN A 112 -22.40 10.36 10.60
C GLN A 112 -22.93 11.34 11.65
N LYS A 113 -22.18 12.41 11.96
CA LYS A 113 -22.59 13.43 12.94
C LYS A 113 -23.69 14.37 12.44
N THR A 114 -23.80 14.58 11.14
CA THR A 114 -24.86 15.43 10.55
C THR A 114 -26.15 14.67 10.24
N SER A 115 -26.13 13.34 10.37
CA SER A 115 -27.29 12.46 10.13
C SER A 115 -27.94 11.96 11.43
N SER A 116 -27.52 12.50 12.58
CA SER A 116 -28.12 12.28 13.91
C SER A 116 -28.69 13.59 14.45
#